data_AF-A0A9X9F637-F1
#
_entry.id   AF-A0A9X9F637-F1
#
_cell.length_a   1.000
_cell.length_b   1.000
_cell.length_c   1.000
_cell.angle_alpha   90.00
_cell.angle_beta   90.00
_cell.angle_gamma   90.00
#
_symmetry.space_group_name_H-M   'P 1'
#
loop_
_entity.id
_entity.type
_entity.pdbx_description
1 polymer ?
#
loop_
_entity_poly.entity_id
_entity_poly.type
_entity_poly.pdbx_seq_one_letter_code
_entity_poly.pdbx_strand_id
1 'polypeptide(L)'
;GMIYDTKLNTRFTLGHNTIGTIQAHNNKMPLNIVPGESYPKKGKEGLPINTMDDFNYKPIALTQDQMMEFVKRKPIMLDTNHVEGVYKLKDRHGNLIKGGKWSDVIPHMREHTASIIINDLKNVSEKRVAAKDYGHPEDRTPSLTLKEALKLAYPDEIIEKNNELYY
;
A
#
# COMPACT_ATOMS: atom_id res chain seq x y z
N GLY A 1 6.29 6.83 2.91
CA GLY A 1 7.76 6.68 2.82
C GLY A 1 8.10 5.54 1.87
N MET A 2 9.37 5.40 1.50
CA MET A 2 9.83 4.27 0.67
C MET A 2 9.82 2.96 1.47
N ILE A 3 9.47 1.86 0.81
CA ILE A 3 9.51 0.51 1.38
C ILE A 3 10.70 -0.22 0.75
N TYR A 4 11.64 -0.67 1.56
CA TYR A 4 12.79 -1.45 1.12
C TYR A 4 12.60 -2.92 1.46
N ASP A 5 13.27 -3.79 0.71
CA ASP A 5 13.29 -5.24 0.93
C ASP A 5 11.87 -5.84 1.05
N THR A 6 10.98 -5.38 0.16
CA THR A 6 9.55 -5.62 0.22
C THR A 6 9.23 -7.10 -0.03
N LYS A 7 8.40 -7.68 0.83
CA LYS A 7 7.80 -9.00 0.63
C LYS A 7 6.29 -8.87 0.64
N LEU A 8 5.65 -9.43 -0.36
CA LEU A 8 4.21 -9.31 -0.57
C LEU A 8 3.57 -10.68 -0.37
N ASN A 9 2.44 -10.69 0.32
CA ASN A 9 1.55 -11.82 0.35
C ASN A 9 0.22 -11.40 -0.29
N THR A 10 -0.12 -12.02 -1.41
CA THR A 10 -1.32 -11.68 -2.18
C THR A 10 -2.20 -12.91 -2.34
N ARG A 11 -3.46 -12.76 -1.95
CA ARG A 11 -4.50 -13.76 -2.07
C ARG A 11 -5.30 -13.53 -3.35
N PHE A 12 -5.61 -14.61 -4.04
CA PHE A 12 -6.48 -14.61 -5.21
C PHE A 12 -7.84 -15.15 -4.80
N THR A 13 -8.90 -14.38 -5.04
CA THR A 13 -10.26 -14.76 -4.67
C THR A 13 -11.20 -14.69 -5.86
N LEU A 14 -12.21 -15.56 -5.85
CA LEU A 14 -13.29 -15.58 -6.83
C LEU A 14 -14.61 -15.63 -6.06
N GLY A 15 -15.35 -14.52 -6.08
CA GLY A 15 -16.46 -14.32 -5.16
C GLY A 15 -15.97 -14.37 -3.70
N HIS A 16 -16.48 -15.33 -2.93
CA HIS A 16 -16.05 -15.56 -1.53
C HIS A 16 -15.01 -16.66 -1.37
N ASN A 17 -14.62 -17.32 -2.47
CA ASN A 17 -13.69 -18.45 -2.45
C ASN A 17 -12.26 -17.99 -2.65
N THR A 18 -11.33 -18.53 -1.87
CA THR A 18 -9.89 -18.34 -2.10
C THR A 18 -9.40 -19.37 -3.11
N ILE A 19 -8.80 -18.90 -4.21
CA ILE A 19 -8.15 -19.76 -5.21
C ILE A 19 -6.76 -20.18 -4.70
N GLY A 20 -6.02 -19.23 -4.14
CA GLY A 20 -4.66 -19.46 -3.69
C GLY A 20 -4.07 -18.23 -3.03
N THR A 21 -2.90 -18.40 -2.44
CA THR A 21 -2.14 -17.34 -1.80
C THR A 21 -0.71 -17.43 -2.31
N ILE A 22 -0.20 -16.31 -2.83
CA ILE A 22 1.14 -16.22 -3.39
C ILE A 22 1.98 -15.37 -2.47
N GLN A 23 3.06 -15.97 -1.98
CA GLN A 23 4.09 -15.28 -1.23
C GLN A 23 5.26 -15.05 -2.16
N ALA A 24 5.61 -13.78 -2.39
CA ALA A 24 6.85 -13.44 -3.07
C ALA A 24 8.02 -13.65 -2.09
N HIS A 25 8.56 -14.86 -2.02
CA HIS A 25 9.57 -15.27 -1.04
C HIS A 25 11.00 -15.12 -1.58
N ASN A 26 11.21 -15.32 -2.89
CA ASN A 26 12.54 -15.53 -3.49
C ASN A 26 12.86 -14.70 -4.73
N ASN A 27 12.45 -13.43 -4.77
CA ASN A 27 13.18 -12.51 -5.66
C ASN A 27 14.62 -12.42 -5.14
N LYS A 28 15.59 -12.94 -5.93
CA LYS A 28 17.04 -12.83 -5.64
C LYS A 28 17.50 -11.37 -5.53
N MET A 29 16.66 -10.41 -5.94
CA MET A 29 16.87 -8.97 -5.79
C MET A 29 15.85 -8.37 -4.81
N PRO A 30 16.31 -7.57 -3.82
CA PRO A 30 15.41 -6.88 -2.91
C PRO A 30 14.49 -5.92 -3.66
N LEU A 31 13.18 -6.07 -3.46
CA LEU A 31 12.16 -5.23 -4.06
C LEU A 31 12.02 -3.91 -3.28
N ASN A 32 12.35 -2.80 -3.93
CA ASN A 32 12.22 -1.48 -3.34
C ASN A 32 11.07 -0.72 -4.01
N ILE A 33 10.11 -0.24 -3.22
CA ILE A 33 8.93 0.49 -3.71
C ILE A 33 9.06 1.95 -3.32
N VAL A 34 9.27 2.81 -4.33
CA VAL A 34 9.29 4.26 -4.19
C VAL A 34 7.84 4.78 -4.22
N PRO A 35 7.47 5.76 -3.36
CA PRO A 35 6.13 6.34 -3.38
C PRO A 35 5.75 6.86 -4.76
N GLY A 36 4.57 6.47 -5.25
CA GLY A 36 4.06 6.88 -6.57
C GLY A 36 4.65 6.09 -7.75
N GLU A 37 5.62 5.21 -7.53
CA GLU A 37 6.15 4.32 -8.57
C GLU A 37 5.53 2.91 -8.50
N SER A 38 5.63 2.17 -9.60
CA SER A 38 5.25 0.76 -9.69
C SER A 38 6.47 -0.12 -9.90
N TYR A 39 6.34 -1.39 -9.54
CA TYR A 39 7.29 -2.43 -9.93
C TYR A 39 6.58 -3.52 -10.75
N PRO A 40 7.03 -3.81 -11.99
CA PRO A 40 8.01 -3.05 -12.76
C PRO A 40 7.51 -1.63 -13.06
N LYS A 41 8.39 -0.76 -13.54
CA LYS A 41 8.00 0.64 -13.85
C LYS A 41 6.83 0.68 -14.84
N LYS A 42 5.94 1.67 -14.69
CA LYS A 42 4.79 1.87 -15.58
C LYS A 42 5.23 1.89 -17.05
N GLY A 43 4.51 1.16 -17.91
CA GLY A 43 4.86 0.98 -19.32
C GLY A 43 5.84 -0.17 -19.59
N LYS A 44 6.28 -0.90 -18.56
CA LYS A 44 6.93 -2.21 -18.72
C LYS A 44 5.90 -3.34 -18.57
N GLU A 45 6.27 -4.51 -19.08
CA GLU A 45 5.48 -5.73 -18.90
C GLU A 45 5.34 -6.06 -17.41
N GLY A 46 4.14 -6.46 -17.01
CA GLY A 46 3.86 -6.87 -15.63
C GLY A 46 4.59 -8.16 -15.26
N LEU A 47 4.70 -8.43 -13.96
CA LEU A 47 5.23 -9.70 -13.50
C LEU A 47 4.25 -10.83 -13.86
N PRO A 48 4.70 -11.90 -14.54
CA PRO A 48 3.87 -13.07 -14.74
C PRO A 48 3.58 -13.72 -13.39
N ILE A 49 2.30 -13.96 -13.11
CA ILE A 49 1.84 -14.70 -11.94
C ILE A 49 1.21 -16.00 -12.42
N ASN A 50 2.03 -17.03 -12.58
CA ASN A 50 1.64 -18.32 -13.13
C ASN A 50 1.68 -19.45 -12.10
N THR A 51 2.43 -19.28 -11.00
CA THR A 51 2.62 -20.30 -9.97
C THR A 51 2.35 -19.78 -8.57
N MET A 52 1.94 -20.67 -7.67
CA MET A 52 1.67 -20.36 -6.26
C MET A 52 2.95 -20.23 -5.42
N ASP A 53 4.10 -20.67 -5.96
CA ASP A 53 5.41 -20.58 -5.35
C ASP A 53 6.42 -19.93 -6.29
N ASP A 54 7.51 -19.41 -5.72
CA ASP A 54 8.59 -18.75 -6.48
C ASP A 54 9.45 -19.71 -7.32
N PHE A 55 9.21 -21.01 -7.22
CA PHE A 55 10.00 -22.03 -7.89
C PHE A 55 9.31 -22.63 -9.12
N ASN A 56 8.15 -22.06 -9.49
CA ASN A 56 7.34 -22.47 -10.62
C ASN A 56 6.82 -23.93 -10.56
N TYR A 57 6.69 -24.52 -9.35
CA TYR A 57 6.34 -25.94 -9.23
C TYR A 57 4.84 -26.20 -9.08
N LYS A 58 4.05 -25.19 -8.69
CA LYS A 58 2.61 -25.34 -8.47
C LYS A 58 1.81 -24.33 -9.31
N PRO A 59 1.20 -24.74 -10.44
CA PRO A 59 0.32 -23.86 -11.19
C PRO A 59 -0.90 -23.46 -10.37
N ILE A 60 -1.48 -22.30 -10.70
CA ILE A 60 -2.72 -21.83 -10.08
C ILE A 60 -3.90 -22.60 -10.69
N ALA A 61 -4.38 -23.62 -9.99
CA ALA A 61 -5.50 -24.45 -10.43
C ALA A 61 -6.84 -23.91 -9.92
N LEU A 62 -7.88 -24.05 -10.73
CA LEU A 62 -9.28 -23.82 -10.35
C LEU A 62 -10.00 -25.15 -10.21
N THR A 63 -10.87 -25.26 -9.21
CA THR A 63 -11.85 -26.37 -9.17
C THR A 63 -12.91 -26.19 -10.26
N GLN A 64 -13.67 -27.25 -10.57
CA GLN A 64 -14.75 -27.16 -11.55
C GLN A 64 -15.78 -26.07 -11.19
N ASP A 65 -16.15 -25.96 -9.91
CA ASP A 65 -17.08 -24.93 -9.45
C ASP A 65 -16.50 -23.52 -9.63
N GLN A 66 -15.23 -23.32 -9.27
CA GLN A 66 -14.53 -22.05 -9.47
C GLN A 66 -14.44 -21.70 -10.96
N MET A 67 -14.16 -22.67 -11.83
CA MET A 67 -14.16 -22.46 -13.28
C MET A 67 -15.55 -22.02 -13.78
N MET A 68 -16.62 -22.66 -13.31
CA MET A 68 -17.99 -22.26 -13.67
C MET A 68 -18.33 -20.86 -13.18
N GLU A 69 -17.89 -20.47 -11.97
CA GLU A 69 -18.07 -19.10 -11.45
C GLU A 69 -17.30 -18.06 -12.28
N PHE A 70 -16.07 -18.37 -12.68
CA PHE A 70 -15.24 -17.50 -13.51
C PHE A 70 -15.86 -17.28 -14.89
N VAL A 71 -16.33 -18.36 -15.53
CA VAL A 71 -17.02 -18.29 -16.83
C VAL A 71 -18.32 -17.48 -16.74
N LYS A 72 -18.99 -17.46 -15.59
CA LYS A 72 -20.15 -16.58 -15.30
C LYS A 72 -19.78 -15.11 -15.06
N ARG A 73 -18.57 -14.69 -15.44
CA ARG A 73 -18.03 -13.32 -15.37
C ARG A 73 -17.84 -12.78 -13.96
N LYS A 74 -17.61 -13.64 -12.96
CA LYS A 74 -17.04 -13.15 -11.70
C LYS A 74 -15.54 -12.92 -11.90
N PRO A 75 -15.03 -11.68 -11.67
CA PRO A 75 -13.60 -11.42 -11.79
C PRO A 75 -12.84 -12.13 -10.67
N ILE A 76 -11.61 -12.54 -10.98
CA ILE A 76 -10.64 -12.91 -9.95
C ILE A 76 -10.14 -11.61 -9.32
N MET A 77 -10.32 -11.48 -8.02
CA MET A 77 -9.85 -10.35 -7.24
C MET A 77 -8.48 -10.68 -6.63
N LEU A 78 -7.64 -9.66 -6.53
CA LEU A 78 -6.36 -9.74 -5.84
C LEU A 78 -6.48 -8.95 -4.54
N ASP A 79 -6.15 -9.61 -3.43
CA ASP A 79 -6.17 -9.02 -2.10
C ASP A 79 -4.79 -9.19 -1.45
N THR A 80 -4.04 -8.10 -1.37
CA THR A 80 -2.76 -8.07 -0.66
C THR A 80 -3.02 -7.93 0.83
N ASN A 81 -3.03 -9.06 1.53
CA ASN A 81 -3.36 -9.10 2.95
C ASN A 81 -2.18 -8.66 3.85
N HIS A 82 -0.94 -8.78 3.37
CA HIS A 82 0.24 -8.43 4.14
C HIS A 82 1.38 -7.91 3.25
N VAL A 83 2.00 -6.83 3.70
CA VAL A 83 3.19 -6.22 3.08
C VAL A 83 4.25 -6.09 4.15
N GLU A 84 5.37 -6.78 3.98
CA GLU A 84 6.56 -6.61 4.81
C GLU A 84 7.58 -5.74 4.10
N GLY A 85 8.33 -4.98 4.88
CA GLY A 85 9.45 -4.20 4.39
C GLY A 85 10.05 -3.36 5.49
N VAL A 86 11.19 -2.74 5.20
CA VAL A 86 11.92 -1.89 6.13
C VAL A 86 11.90 -0.44 5.67
N TYR A 87 11.98 0.48 6.63
CA TYR A 87 12.33 1.88 6.35
C TYR A 87 13.80 2.12 6.68
N LYS A 88 14.40 3.10 6.00
CA LYS A 88 15.79 3.51 6.22
C LYS A 88 15.85 4.89 6.87
N LEU A 89 16.88 5.12 7.67
CA LEU A 89 17.21 6.40 8.28
C LEU A 89 18.54 6.89 7.73
N LYS A 90 18.78 8.20 7.79
CA LYS A 90 20.10 8.77 7.52
C LYS A 90 20.91 8.82 8.81
N ASP A 91 22.13 8.29 8.79
CA ASP A 91 23.08 8.46 9.88
C ASP A 91 23.74 9.87 9.86
N ARG A 92 24.63 10.13 10.82
CA ARG A 92 25.35 11.41 10.93
C ARG A 92 26.29 11.70 9.74
N HIS A 93 26.63 10.68 8.96
CA HIS A 93 27.50 10.76 7.79
C HIS A 93 26.69 10.80 6.48
N GLY A 94 25.35 10.77 6.56
CA GLY A 94 24.45 10.79 5.42
C GLY A 94 24.18 9.41 4.80
N ASN A 95 24.71 8.33 5.36
CA ASN A 95 24.47 6.97 4.86
C ASN A 95 23.07 6.49 5.24
N LEU A 96 22.45 5.72 4.34
CA LEU A 96 21.16 5.07 4.62
C LEU A 96 21.38 3.78 5.42
N ILE A 97 20.96 3.80 6.68
CA ILE A 97 20.99 2.65 7.59
C ILE A 97 19.56 2.11 7.81
N LYS A 98 19.43 0.84 8.19
CA LYS A 98 18.13 0.25 8.52
C LYS A 98 17.54 0.94 9.76
N GLY A 99 16.34 1.50 9.63
CA GLY A 99 15.63 2.17 10.72
C GLY A 99 14.74 1.23 11.53
N GLY A 100 14.04 0.31 10.85
CA GLY A 100 13.07 -0.59 11.47
C GLY A 100 12.18 -1.25 10.42
N LYS A 101 11.17 -2.01 10.85
CA LYS A 101 10.16 -2.57 9.95
C LYS A 101 8.92 -1.69 9.90
N TRP A 102 8.31 -1.58 8.74
CA TRP A 102 7.03 -0.87 8.59
C TRP A 102 5.90 -1.52 9.39
N SER A 103 5.94 -2.85 9.55
CA SER A 103 4.98 -3.62 10.36
C SER A 103 4.86 -3.14 11.80
N ASP A 104 5.94 -2.59 12.36
CA ASP A 104 6.01 -2.25 13.77
C ASP A 104 5.43 -0.85 14.03
N VAL A 105 5.42 0.02 13.00
CA VAL A 105 4.99 1.42 13.12
C VAL A 105 3.61 1.69 12.51
N ILE A 106 3.20 0.91 11.49
CA ILE A 106 1.90 1.10 10.81
C ILE A 106 0.70 1.01 11.79
N PRO A 107 0.63 0.05 12.74
CA PRO A 107 -0.47 -0.01 13.70
C PRO A 107 -0.59 1.27 14.52
N HIS A 108 0.53 1.75 15.08
CA HIS A 108 0.56 3.01 15.83
C HIS A 108 0.17 4.21 14.96
N MET A 109 0.65 4.27 13.72
CA MET A 109 0.23 5.33 12.78
C MET A 109 -1.28 5.28 12.55
N ARG A 110 -1.87 4.10 12.32
CA ARG A 110 -3.31 3.96 12.04
C ARG A 110 -4.19 4.40 13.21
N GLU A 111 -3.73 4.16 14.44
CA GLU A 111 -4.45 4.53 15.66
C GLU A 111 -4.49 6.05 15.91
N HIS A 112 -3.42 6.77 15.53
CA HIS A 112 -3.26 8.20 15.85
C HIS A 112 -3.39 9.13 14.63
N THR A 113 -3.86 8.61 13.49
CA THR A 113 -3.99 9.40 12.25
C THR A 113 -5.32 9.18 11.55
N ALA A 114 -5.80 10.23 10.89
CA ALA A 114 -6.86 10.13 9.89
C ALA A 114 -6.27 9.77 8.52
N SER A 115 -6.95 8.90 7.77
CA SER A 115 -6.59 8.57 6.37
C SER A 115 -7.34 9.48 5.40
N ILE A 116 -6.62 10.02 4.42
CA ILE A 116 -7.16 10.81 3.32
C ILE A 116 -6.78 10.12 2.01
N ILE A 117 -7.79 9.65 1.28
CA ILE A 117 -7.64 8.99 -0.02
C ILE A 117 -8.18 9.93 -1.10
N ILE A 118 -7.35 10.27 -2.08
CA ILE A 118 -7.73 11.04 -3.27
C ILE A 118 -7.64 10.14 -4.49
N ASN A 119 -8.66 10.18 -5.34
CA ASN A 119 -8.70 9.51 -6.63
C ASN A 119 -9.01 10.56 -7.70
N ASP A 120 -8.03 10.88 -8.54
CA ASP A 120 -8.13 11.87 -9.62
C ASP A 120 -8.46 11.23 -10.98
N LEU A 121 -8.95 9.98 -10.97
CA LEU A 121 -9.19 9.09 -12.11
C LEU A 121 -7.93 8.55 -12.80
N LYS A 122 -6.76 9.19 -12.62
CA LYS A 122 -5.48 8.75 -13.20
C LYS A 122 -4.67 7.94 -12.21
N ASN A 123 -4.71 8.33 -10.94
CA ASN A 123 -3.97 7.80 -9.83
C ASN A 123 -4.83 7.81 -8.56
N VAL A 124 -4.43 6.97 -7.61
CA VAL A 124 -4.98 6.96 -6.26
C VAL A 124 -3.83 7.20 -5.30
N SER A 125 -4.00 8.12 -4.36
CA SER A 125 -3.04 8.39 -3.30
C SER A 125 -3.70 8.32 -1.93
N GLU A 126 -3.02 7.69 -0.98
CA GLU A 126 -3.37 7.72 0.44
C GLU A 126 -2.31 8.51 1.21
N LYS A 127 -2.76 9.44 2.04
CA LYS A 127 -1.93 10.12 3.04
C LYS A 127 -2.57 9.96 4.41
N ARG A 128 -1.74 10.07 5.45
CA ARG A 128 -2.18 10.02 6.84
C ARG A 128 -1.74 11.28 7.57
N VAL A 129 -2.68 11.90 8.28
CA VAL A 129 -2.45 13.13 9.05
C VAL A 129 -2.75 12.85 10.51
N ALA A 130 -1.83 13.24 11.40
CA ALA A 130 -2.04 13.11 12.85
C ALA A 130 -3.33 13.83 13.26
N ALA A 131 -4.14 13.15 14.07
CA ALA A 131 -5.42 13.66 14.50
C ALA A 131 -5.49 13.68 16.02
N LYS A 132 -6.06 14.75 16.58
CA LYS A 132 -6.26 14.89 18.01
C LYS A 132 -7.28 13.88 18.52
N ASP A 133 -6.95 13.18 19.59
CA ASP A 133 -7.88 12.39 20.38
C ASP A 133 -8.58 13.30 21.41
N TYR A 134 -9.82 13.66 21.12
CA TYR A 134 -10.65 14.49 22.01
C TYR A 134 -11.05 13.76 23.31
N GLY A 135 -10.92 12.44 23.37
CA GLY A 135 -11.15 11.64 24.57
C GLY A 135 -9.95 11.61 25.52
N HIS A 136 -8.77 12.08 25.09
CA HIS A 136 -7.55 12.07 25.87
C HIS A 136 -7.09 13.51 26.21
N PRO A 137 -7.35 14.02 27.45
CA PRO A 137 -7.04 15.40 27.80
C PRO A 137 -5.56 15.80 27.69
N GLU A 138 -4.66 14.83 27.87
CA GLU A 138 -3.21 15.03 27.76
C GLU A 138 -2.69 14.97 26.31
N ASP A 139 -3.55 14.64 25.34
CA ASP A 139 -3.16 14.70 23.93
C ASP A 139 -2.96 16.16 23.52
N ARG A 140 -1.74 16.50 23.12
CA ARG A 140 -1.35 17.85 22.68
C ARG A 140 -1.29 17.99 21.16
N THR A 141 -1.75 16.98 20.42
CA THR A 141 -1.86 17.06 18.96
C THR A 141 -2.75 18.25 18.59
N PRO A 142 -2.29 19.16 17.70
CA PRO A 142 -3.12 20.27 17.24
C PRO A 142 -4.40 19.78 16.57
N SER A 143 -5.53 20.43 16.89
CA SER A 143 -6.77 20.22 16.15
C SER A 143 -6.64 20.84 14.77
N LEU A 144 -7.02 20.08 13.74
CA LEU A 144 -7.00 20.51 12.35
C LEU A 144 -8.40 20.33 11.74
N THR A 145 -8.81 21.28 10.92
CA THR A 145 -9.96 21.12 10.03
C THR A 145 -9.59 20.22 8.84
N LEU A 146 -10.59 19.68 8.13
CA LEU A 146 -10.33 18.90 6.90
C LEU A 146 -9.57 19.73 5.85
N LYS A 147 -9.88 21.02 5.72
CA LYS A 147 -9.20 21.94 4.80
C LYS A 147 -7.70 22.05 5.11
N GLU A 148 -7.35 22.22 6.38
CA GLU A 148 -5.95 22.29 6.81
C GLU A 148 -5.25 20.95 6.65
N ALA A 149 -5.91 19.85 7.00
CA ALA A 149 -5.37 18.50 6.84
C ALA A 149 -5.08 18.17 5.36
N LEU A 150 -5.96 18.58 4.44
CA LEU A 150 -5.75 18.44 3.00
C LEU A 150 -4.51 19.20 2.53
N LYS A 151 -4.39 20.48 2.90
CA LYS A 151 -3.22 21.31 2.57
C LYS A 151 -1.92 20.77 3.18
N LEU A 152 -1.98 20.19 4.38
CA LEU A 152 -0.82 19.55 5.01
C LEU A 152 -0.43 18.22 4.36
N ALA A 153 -1.41 17.43 3.93
CA ALA A 153 -1.18 16.13 3.30
C ALA A 153 -0.64 16.22 1.87
N TYR A 154 -1.03 17.28 1.16
CA TYR A 154 -0.72 17.53 -0.25
C TYR A 154 -0.29 18.99 -0.48
N PRO A 155 0.83 19.43 0.12
CA PRO A 155 1.22 20.84 0.10
C PRO A 155 1.64 21.35 -1.28
N ASP A 156 2.09 20.46 -2.17
CA ASP A 156 2.56 20.80 -3.51
C ASP A 156 1.43 20.67 -4.55
N GLU A 157 0.41 19.87 -4.27
CA GLU A 157 -0.71 19.60 -5.18
C GLU A 157 -1.95 20.44 -4.85
N ILE A 158 -2.24 20.70 -3.57
CA ILE A 158 -3.42 21.46 -3.16
C ILE A 158 -3.13 22.95 -3.09
N ILE A 159 -3.76 23.71 -3.98
CA ILE A 159 -3.69 25.17 -4.02
C ILE A 159 -5.04 25.75 -3.60
N GLU A 160 -5.00 26.70 -2.69
CA GLU A 160 -6.18 27.45 -2.28
C GLU A 160 -6.33 28.72 -3.11
N LYS A 161 -7.47 28.88 -3.78
CA LYS A 161 -7.85 30.11 -4.51
C LYS A 161 -9.31 30.42 -4.25
N ASN A 162 -9.64 31.68 -3.98
CA ASN A 162 -11.03 32.13 -3.75
C ASN A 162 -11.78 31.28 -2.70
N ASN A 163 -11.09 30.85 -1.64
CA ASN A 163 -11.61 29.99 -0.58
C ASN A 163 -12.03 28.56 -1.02
N GLU A 164 -11.64 28.15 -2.23
CA GLU A 164 -11.78 26.79 -2.76
C GLU A 164 -10.41 26.10 -2.84
N LEU A 165 -10.40 24.77 -2.72
CA LEU A 165 -9.21 23.95 -2.87
C LEU A 165 -9.19 23.33 -4.27
N TYR A 166 -8.06 23.47 -4.96
CA TYR A 166 -7.78 22.88 -6.26
C TYR A 166 -6.70 21.82 -6.08
N TYR A 167 -6.93 20.61 -6.60
CA TYR A 167 -6.00 19.49 -6.65
C TYR A 167 -5.57 19.24 -8.09
#